data_AF-X1M373-F1
#
_entry.id   AF-X1M373-F1
#
_cell.length_a   1.000
_cell.length_b   1.000
_cell.length_c   1.000
_cell.angle_alpha   90.00
_cell.angle_beta   90.00
_cell.angle_gamma   90.00
#
_symmetry.space_group_name_H-M   'P 1'
#
loop_
_entity.id
_entity.type
_entity.pdbx_description
1 polymer ?
#
loop_
_entity_poly.entity_id
_entity_poly.type
_entity_poly.pdbx_seq_one_letter_code
_entity_poly.pdbx_strand_id
1 'polypeptide(L)'
;LYEGKELLPLFKKLYGPENIKVILMELSVKESIFRNSHRRICALMRHPILYNEETKNLKNCPLDGSKLIKRTLDKPEIIEKRFRVYQKKTLPLIDFFEKEGLKVKKVNGEQSVAKVFKDILEVLCPR
;
A
#
# COMPACT_ATOMS: atom_id res chain seq x y z
N LEU A 1 -7.67 14.92 -0.62
CA LEU A 1 -7.09 16.27 -0.40
C LEU A 1 -7.38 16.81 0.99
N TYR A 2 -8.65 16.88 1.43
CA TYR A 2 -9.04 17.47 2.72
C TYR A 2 -8.22 16.95 3.92
N GLU A 3 -8.21 15.64 4.15
CA GLU A 3 -7.49 15.03 5.28
C GLU A 3 -5.99 15.38 5.30
N GLY A 4 -5.29 15.29 4.16
CA GLY A 4 -3.87 15.62 4.09
C GLY A 4 -3.59 17.12 4.33
N LYS A 5 -4.48 18.01 3.88
CA LYS A 5 -4.36 19.45 4.10
C LYS A 5 -4.60 19.85 5.56
N GLU A 6 -5.48 19.14 6.26
CA GLU A 6 -5.76 19.41 7.68
C GLU A 6 -4.76 18.77 8.63
N LEU A 7 -4.33 17.55 8.34
CA LEU A 7 -3.43 16.80 9.22
C LEU A 7 -1.98 17.25 9.11
N LEU A 8 -1.53 17.71 7.93
CA LEU A 8 -0.14 18.08 7.74
C LEU A 8 0.32 19.25 8.66
N PRO A 9 -0.45 20.34 8.83
CA PRO A 9 -0.11 21.38 9.81
C PRO A 9 0.05 20.84 11.23
N LEU A 10 -0.85 19.92 11.64
CA LEU A 10 -0.77 19.27 12.95
C LEU A 10 0.50 18.42 13.07
N PHE A 11 0.83 17.62 12.04
CA PHE A 11 2.04 16.80 12.04
C PHE A 11 3.32 17.64 12.05
N LYS A 12 3.38 18.71 11.26
CA LYS A 12 4.51 19.66 11.29
C LYS A 12 4.67 20.26 12.69
N LYS A 13 3.58 20.61 13.38
CA LYS A 13 3.61 21.13 14.76
C LYS A 13 4.08 20.09 15.78
N LEU A 14 3.61 18.84 15.67
CA LEU A 14 3.90 17.79 16.65
C LEU A 14 5.28 17.17 16.49
N TYR A 15 5.73 16.98 15.24
CA TYR A 15 6.91 16.18 14.94
C TYR A 15 8.05 16.98 14.30
N GLY A 16 7.78 18.19 13.80
CA GLY A 16 8.73 18.93 12.97
C GLY A 16 8.75 18.41 11.52
N PRO A 17 8.85 19.30 10.51
CA PRO A 17 8.84 18.89 9.10
C PRO A 17 9.96 17.91 8.72
N GLU A 18 11.13 18.00 9.36
CA GLU A 18 12.29 17.15 9.11
C GLU A 18 12.07 15.66 9.45
N ASN A 19 11.16 15.41 10.41
CA ASN A 19 10.80 14.07 10.87
C ASN A 19 9.63 13.47 10.10
N ILE A 20 9.09 14.19 9.11
CA ILE A 20 8.02 13.70 8.24
C ILE A 20 8.63 13.18 6.94
N LYS A 21 8.42 11.89 6.64
CA LYS A 21 8.83 11.26 5.39
C LYS A 21 7.59 10.86 4.59
N VAL A 22 7.53 11.26 3.32
CA VAL A 22 6.45 10.88 2.41
C VAL A 22 6.97 9.87 1.41
N ILE A 23 6.40 8.66 1.43
CA ILE A 23 6.80 7.56 0.56
C ILE A 23 5.62 7.21 -0.36
N LEU A 24 5.85 7.33 -1.67
CA LEU A 24 4.90 6.91 -2.70
C LEU A 24 5.33 5.54 -3.24
N MET A 25 4.55 4.51 -2.95
CA MET A 25 4.71 3.20 -3.58
C MET A 25 4.03 3.21 -4.94
N GLU A 26 4.81 3.08 -6.00
CA GLU A 26 4.32 3.07 -7.38
C GLU A 26 4.06 1.62 -7.83
N LEU A 27 2.88 1.39 -8.38
CA LEU A 27 2.51 0.14 -9.04
C LEU A 27 1.49 0.41 -10.15
N SER A 28 1.48 -0.46 -11.16
CA SER A 28 0.50 -0.42 -12.25
C SER A 28 -0.88 -0.88 -11.79
N VAL A 29 -1.91 -0.46 -12.52
CA VAL A 29 -3.29 -0.94 -12.34
C VAL A 29 -3.36 -2.45 -12.53
N LYS A 30 -2.64 -2.97 -13.53
CA LYS A 30 -2.57 -4.39 -13.86
C LYS A 30 -2.05 -5.19 -12.67
N GLU A 31 -0.95 -4.76 -12.06
CA GLU A 31 -0.39 -5.42 -10.89
C GLU A 31 -1.32 -5.30 -9.67
N SER A 32 -1.97 -4.15 -9.49
CA SER A 32 -2.96 -3.97 -8.42
C SER A 32 -4.14 -4.93 -8.56
N ILE A 33 -4.69 -5.09 -9.77
CA ILE A 33 -5.78 -6.04 -10.06
C ILE A 33 -5.28 -7.46 -9.78
N PHE A 34 -4.13 -7.84 -10.33
CA PHE A 34 -3.54 -9.16 -10.13
C PHE A 34 -3.39 -9.50 -8.64
N ARG A 35 -2.73 -8.64 -7.85
CA ARG A 35 -2.50 -8.85 -6.42
C ARG A 35 -3.78 -8.90 -5.59
N ASN A 36 -4.75 -8.03 -5.86
CA ASN A 36 -5.99 -8.01 -5.09
C ASN A 36 -6.91 -9.18 -5.47
N SER A 37 -7.05 -9.53 -6.75
CA SER A 37 -7.91 -10.64 -7.17
C SER A 37 -7.39 -12.03 -6.75
N HIS A 38 -6.09 -12.17 -6.55
CA HIS A 38 -5.48 -13.39 -6.01
C HIS A 38 -5.36 -13.40 -4.49
N ARG A 39 -5.74 -12.31 -3.80
CA ARG A 39 -5.64 -12.21 -2.35
C ARG A 39 -6.54 -13.25 -1.68
N ARG A 40 -5.93 -14.06 -0.81
CA ARG A 40 -6.62 -14.89 0.16
C ARG A 40 -6.40 -14.32 1.56
N ILE A 41 -7.39 -14.50 2.41
CA ILE A 41 -7.39 -14.01 3.78
C ILE A 41 -7.66 -15.20 4.70
N CYS A 42 -6.90 -15.31 5.77
CA CYS A 42 -7.18 -16.26 6.84
C CYS A 42 -8.58 -15.98 7.46
N ALA A 43 -9.43 -16.99 7.60
CA ALA A 43 -10.77 -16.81 8.16
C ALA A 43 -10.75 -16.36 9.62
N LEU A 44 -9.80 -16.88 10.42
CA LEU A 44 -9.71 -16.61 11.85
C LEU A 44 -9.00 -15.28 12.13
N MET A 45 -7.73 -15.17 11.76
CA MET A 45 -6.85 -14.04 12.11
C MET A 45 -6.87 -12.89 11.09
N ARG A 46 -7.57 -13.04 9.96
CA ARG A 46 -7.80 -11.97 8.96
C ARG A 46 -6.54 -11.42 8.27
N HIS A 47 -5.37 -12.02 8.48
CA HIS A 47 -4.16 -11.63 7.75
C HIS A 47 -4.24 -12.08 6.27
N PRO A 48 -3.62 -11.33 5.35
CA PRO A 48 -3.51 -11.76 3.96
C PRO A 48 -2.49 -12.90 3.82
N ILE A 49 -2.71 -13.75 2.83
CA ILE A 49 -1.73 -14.71 2.31
C ILE A 49 -1.15 -14.15 1.02
N LEU A 50 0.17 -14.03 0.95
CA LEU A 50 0.87 -13.64 -0.28
C LEU A 50 0.58 -14.69 -1.36
N TYR A 51 0.21 -14.25 -2.56
CA TYR A 51 0.05 -15.16 -3.70
C TYR A 51 1.40 -15.42 -4.37
N ASN A 52 1.82 -16.68 -4.39
CA ASN A 52 2.99 -17.18 -5.10
C ASN A 52 2.79 -18.67 -5.46
N GLU A 53 3.80 -19.29 -6.05
CA GLU A 53 3.75 -20.70 -6.47
C GLU A 53 3.48 -21.68 -5.31
N GLU A 54 3.99 -21.39 -4.11
CA GLU A 54 3.83 -22.24 -2.93
C GLU A 54 2.41 -22.09 -2.32
N THR A 55 1.84 -20.90 -2.37
CA THR A 55 0.58 -20.58 -1.67
C THR A 55 -0.66 -20.66 -2.56
N LYS A 56 -0.51 -20.67 -3.90
CA LYS A 56 -1.64 -20.60 -4.85
C LYS A 56 -2.70 -21.70 -4.65
N ASN A 57 -2.29 -22.87 -4.17
CA ASN A 57 -3.15 -24.04 -4.00
C ASN A 57 -3.59 -24.29 -2.55
N LEU A 58 -3.18 -23.45 -1.59
CA LEU A 58 -3.53 -23.63 -0.18
C LEU A 58 -5.04 -23.48 0.04
N LYS A 59 -5.66 -24.46 0.69
CA LYS A 59 -7.07 -24.36 1.13
C LYS A 59 -7.18 -23.81 2.55
N ASN A 60 -6.16 -24.08 3.36
CA ASN A 60 -6.09 -23.73 4.77
C ASN A 60 -4.90 -22.80 5.02
N CYS A 61 -5.02 -21.98 6.05
CA CYS A 61 -3.99 -21.07 6.50
C CYS A 61 -2.78 -21.87 7.02
N PRO A 62 -1.57 -21.56 6.55
CA PRO A 62 -0.37 -22.28 7.00
C PRO A 62 0.03 -21.93 8.45
N LEU A 63 -0.54 -20.88 9.04
CA LEU A 63 -0.22 -20.44 10.40
C LEU A 63 -1.18 -21.00 11.46
N ASP A 64 -2.48 -21.10 11.15
CA ASP A 64 -3.52 -21.49 12.13
C ASP A 64 -4.47 -22.60 11.65
N GLY A 65 -4.31 -23.13 10.44
CA GLY A 65 -5.12 -24.21 9.89
C GLY A 65 -6.56 -23.83 9.48
N SER A 66 -7.00 -22.59 9.72
CA SER A 66 -8.35 -22.14 9.34
C SER A 66 -8.52 -22.05 7.81
N LYS A 67 -9.77 -21.99 7.32
CA LYS A 67 -10.02 -21.89 5.88
C LYS A 67 -9.50 -20.55 5.31
N LEU A 68 -8.99 -20.59 4.08
CA LEU A 68 -8.69 -19.38 3.33
C LEU A 68 -9.92 -18.88 2.58
N ILE A 69 -10.24 -17.60 2.73
CA ILE A 69 -11.39 -16.95 2.11
C ILE A 69 -10.96 -15.83 1.16
N LYS A 70 -11.82 -15.49 0.21
CA LYS A 70 -11.65 -14.32 -0.66
C LYS A 70 -12.44 -13.13 -0.10
N ARG A 71 -11.95 -11.92 -0.36
CA ARG A 71 -12.69 -10.69 -0.03
C ARG A 71 -13.70 -10.39 -1.12
N THR A 72 -14.92 -10.06 -0.73
CA THR A 72 -16.04 -9.79 -1.65
C THR A 72 -15.79 -8.63 -2.61
N LEU A 73 -15.02 -7.63 -2.17
CA LEU A 73 -14.70 -6.42 -2.93
C LEU A 73 -13.49 -6.55 -3.88
N ASP A 74 -12.83 -7.71 -3.94
CA ASP A 74 -11.62 -7.93 -4.76
C ASP A 74 -11.95 -8.38 -6.20
N LYS A 75 -13.03 -7.83 -6.76
CA LYS A 75 -13.40 -8.00 -8.17
C LYS A 75 -12.64 -6.98 -9.04
N PRO A 76 -12.16 -7.35 -10.24
CA PRO A 76 -11.39 -6.46 -11.11
C PRO A 76 -12.06 -5.09 -11.35
N GLU A 77 -13.36 -5.07 -11.65
CA GLU A 77 -14.14 -3.85 -11.88
C GLU A 77 -14.16 -2.90 -10.66
N ILE A 78 -14.26 -3.47 -9.46
CA ILE A 78 -14.26 -2.70 -8.20
C ILE A 78 -12.86 -2.14 -7.95
N ILE A 79 -11.82 -2.94 -8.18
CA ILE A 79 -10.42 -2.52 -8.01
C ILE A 79 -10.09 -1.37 -8.96
N GLU A 80 -10.50 -1.47 -10.22
CA GLU A 80 -10.28 -0.42 -11.21
C GLU A 80 -10.99 0.88 -10.81
N LYS A 81 -12.26 0.81 -10.38
CA LYS A 81 -12.99 1.96 -9.87
C LYS A 81 -12.26 2.60 -8.68
N ARG A 82 -11.76 1.80 -7.73
CA ARG A 82 -10.98 2.29 -6.58
C ARG A 82 -9.67 2.95 -7.02
N PHE A 83 -9.00 2.40 -8.02
CA PHE A 83 -7.78 2.99 -8.56
C PHE A 83 -8.03 4.36 -9.20
N ARG A 84 -9.11 4.50 -9.99
CA ARG A 84 -9.52 5.81 -10.55
C ARG A 84 -9.82 6.82 -9.44
N VAL A 85 -10.47 6.40 -8.36
CA VAL A 85 -10.72 7.27 -7.18
C VAL A 85 -9.41 7.68 -6.50
N TYR A 86 -8.48 6.73 -6.31
CA TYR A 86 -7.14 7.02 -5.77
C TYR A 86 -6.39 8.06 -6.61
N GLN A 87 -6.38 7.90 -7.94
CA GLN A 87 -5.75 8.86 -8.85
C GLN A 87 -6.36 10.25 -8.75
N LYS A 88 -7.69 10.36 -8.58
CA LYS A 88 -8.38 11.65 -8.49
C LYS A 88 -8.29 12.31 -7.11
N LYS A 89 -8.30 11.53 -6.03
CA LYS A 89 -8.47 12.06 -4.66
C LYS A 89 -7.20 12.01 -3.80
N THR A 90 -6.32 11.05 -4.07
CA THR A 90 -5.12 10.77 -3.26
C THR A 90 -3.86 11.20 -3.99
N LEU A 91 -3.69 10.87 -5.27
CA LEU A 91 -2.47 11.21 -6.02
C LEU A 91 -2.16 12.72 -6.05
N PRO A 92 -3.14 13.65 -6.12
CA PRO A 92 -2.85 15.09 -6.03
C PRO A 92 -2.31 15.56 -4.68
N LEU A 93 -2.31 14.72 -3.65
CA LEU A 93 -1.63 15.04 -2.38
C LEU A 93 -0.11 15.05 -2.54
N ILE A 94 0.44 14.36 -3.54
CA ILE A 94 1.89 14.35 -3.81
C ILE A 94 2.36 15.77 -4.13
N ASP A 95 1.72 16.43 -5.10
CA ASP A 95 2.02 17.83 -5.45
C ASP A 95 1.82 18.77 -4.25
N PHE A 96 0.83 18.50 -3.40
CA PHE A 96 0.62 19.27 -2.18
C PHE A 96 1.77 19.11 -1.18
N PHE A 97 2.23 17.89 -0.93
CA PHE A 97 3.35 17.64 -0.03
C PHE A 97 4.64 18.27 -0.54
N GLU A 98 4.91 18.20 -1.84
CA GLU A 98 6.09 18.84 -2.45
C GLU A 98 6.03 20.36 -2.33
N LYS A 99 4.86 21.00 -2.55
CA LYS A 99 4.66 22.44 -2.34
C LYS A 99 4.84 22.86 -0.88
N GLU A 100 4.54 21.96 0.05
CA GLU A 100 4.71 22.16 1.49
C GLU A 100 6.14 21.89 1.98
N GLY A 101 7.09 21.69 1.05
CA GLY A 101 8.51 21.48 1.33
C GLY A 101 8.86 20.05 1.76
N LEU A 102 7.92 19.09 1.67
CA LEU A 102 8.19 17.69 1.97
C LEU A 102 8.61 16.94 0.72
N LYS A 103 9.82 16.36 0.75
CA LYS A 103 10.33 15.53 -0.33
C LYS A 103 9.56 14.21 -0.40
N VAL A 104 8.94 13.95 -1.55
CA VAL A 104 8.29 12.67 -1.82
C VAL A 104 9.32 11.70 -2.38
N LYS A 105 9.40 10.51 -1.77
CA LYS A 105 10.30 9.43 -2.20
C LYS A 105 9.48 8.33 -2.86
N LYS A 106 9.83 8.00 -4.09
CA LYS A 106 9.16 6.97 -4.87
C LYS A 106 9.84 5.63 -4.65
N VAL A 107 9.04 4.59 -4.43
CA VAL A 107 9.51 3.20 -4.25
C VAL A 107 8.73 2.31 -5.23
N ASN A 108 9.45 1.46 -5.95
CA ASN A 108 8.81 0.50 -6.86
C ASN A 108 8.12 -0.61 -6.05
N GLY A 109 6.79 -0.61 -6.05
CA GLY A 109 5.94 -1.58 -5.35
C GLY A 109 5.76 -2.90 -6.08
N GLU A 110 6.19 -3.02 -7.34
CA GLU A 110 6.06 -4.24 -8.18
C GLU A 110 7.19 -5.25 -7.93
N GLN A 111 7.85 -5.17 -6.79
CA GLN A 111 8.92 -6.08 -6.38
C GLN A 111 8.44 -7.06 -5.31
N SER A 112 9.31 -7.99 -4.91
CA SER A 112 9.12 -8.82 -3.72
C SER A 112 9.02 -7.96 -2.46
N VAL A 113 8.25 -8.41 -1.47
CA VAL A 113 8.06 -7.71 -0.18
C VAL A 113 9.40 -7.32 0.46
N ALA A 114 10.39 -8.22 0.46
CA ALA A 114 11.70 -7.98 1.05
C ALA A 114 12.47 -6.82 0.37
N LYS A 115 12.40 -6.72 -0.97
CA LYS A 115 13.01 -5.61 -1.72
C LYS A 115 12.30 -4.29 -1.45
N VAL A 116 10.95 -4.28 -1.49
CA VAL A 116 10.17 -3.08 -1.16
C VAL A 116 10.49 -2.60 0.26
N PHE A 117 10.61 -3.52 1.22
CA PHE A 117 10.99 -3.20 2.59
C PHE A 117 12.38 -2.59 2.67
N LYS A 118 13.36 -3.14 1.95
CA LYS A 118 14.71 -2.57 1.86
C LYS A 118 14.70 -1.16 1.29
N ASP A 119 14.00 -0.93 0.18
CA ASP A 119 13.89 0.40 -0.45
C ASP A 119 13.25 1.43 0.50
N ILE A 120 12.24 1.02 1.29
CA ILE A 120 11.63 1.86 2.33
C ILE A 120 12.62 2.17 3.45
N LEU A 121 13.41 1.19 3.92
CA LEU A 121 14.43 1.42 4.95
C LEU A 121 15.51 2.40 4.48
N GLU A 122 15.94 2.33 3.22
CA GLU A 122 16.89 3.30 2.65
C GLU A 122 16.35 4.74 2.64
N VAL A 123 15.02 4.89 2.54
CA VAL A 123 14.36 6.21 2.65
C VAL A 123 14.28 6.70 4.10
N LEU A 124 13.96 5.81 5.04
CA LEU A 124 13.77 6.16 6.46
C LEU A 124 15.10 6.37 7.21
N CYS A 125 16.10 5.55 6.89
CA CYS A 125 17.41 5.52 7.53
C CYS A 125 18.52 5.59 6.47
N PRO A 126 18.68 6.74 5.78
CA PRO A 126 19.80 6.92 4.88
C PRO A 126 21.11 6.84 5.68
N ARG A 127 22.03 5.99 5.22
CA ARG A 127 23.38 5.88 5.80
C ARG A 127 24.18 7.16 5.56
#